data_AF-A0A969S6Q6-F1
#
_entry.id   AF-A0A969S6Q6-F1
#
_cell.length_a   1.000
_cell.length_b   1.000
_cell.length_c   1.000
_cell.angle_alpha   90.00
_cell.angle_beta   90.00
_cell.angle_gamma   90.00
#
_symmetry.space_group_name_H-M   'P 1'
#
loop_
_entity.id
_entity.type
_entity.pdbx_description
1 polymer ?
#
loop_
_entity_poly.entity_id
_entity_poly.type
_entity_poly.pdbx_seq_one_letter_code
_entity_poly.pdbx_strand_id
1 'polypeptide(L)'
;MQLSSQLPEAEPLLRLQGGDRYAHNWSAVSRRARRICPVCCWCQRAAAVETHHAMYWDEKGAIAGREIPGVHVFPVCEECHTVLHRDHWFSPDDHLARRNTPHAIDRLRAGWGQQAKKRIA
;
A
#
# COMPACT_ATOMS: atom_id res chain seq x y z
N MET A 1 -24.39 3.32 43.45
CA MET A 1 -24.92 3.44 42.08
C MET A 1 -23.77 3.18 41.13
N GLN A 2 -23.70 1.97 40.55
CA GLN A 2 -22.61 1.54 39.66
C GLN A 2 -22.96 1.93 38.21
N LEU A 3 -22.06 2.67 37.57
CA LEU A 3 -22.11 3.01 36.15
C LEU A 3 -21.58 1.82 35.34
N SER A 4 -22.49 1.01 34.79
CA SER A 4 -22.12 -0.02 33.82
C SER A 4 -21.93 0.61 32.44
N SER A 5 -20.67 0.75 32.05
CA SER A 5 -20.21 1.07 30.70
C SER A 5 -20.52 -0.10 29.75
N GLN A 6 -21.51 0.07 28.88
CA GLN A 6 -21.70 -0.81 27.72
C GLN A 6 -20.89 -0.23 26.54
N LEU A 7 -19.79 -0.89 26.22
CA LEU A 7 -19.08 -0.69 24.96
C LEU A 7 -19.89 -1.36 23.85
N PRO A 8 -20.09 -0.73 22.67
CA PRO A 8 -20.80 -1.37 21.58
C PRO A 8 -19.99 -2.55 21.04
N GLU A 9 -20.70 -3.67 20.85
CA GLU A 9 -20.20 -4.93 20.33
C GLU A 9 -19.57 -4.71 18.95
N ALA A 10 -18.31 -5.16 18.79
CA ALA A 10 -17.59 -5.08 17.52
C ALA A 10 -18.31 -5.95 16.48
N GLU A 11 -18.77 -5.33 15.40
CA GLU A 11 -19.41 -6.02 14.28
C GLU A 11 -18.51 -7.12 13.69
N PRO A 12 -19.09 -8.24 13.22
CA PRO A 12 -18.33 -9.38 12.72
C PRO A 12 -17.55 -9.01 11.46
N LEU A 13 -16.24 -9.28 11.52
CA LEU A 13 -15.28 -9.17 10.42
C LEU A 13 -15.82 -9.88 9.17
N LEU A 14 -16.37 -9.09 8.24
CA LEU A 14 -16.73 -9.53 6.91
C LEU A 14 -15.49 -10.11 6.23
N ARG A 15 -15.50 -11.43 6.02
CA ARG A 15 -14.59 -12.13 5.12
C ARG A 15 -14.73 -11.50 3.74
N LEU A 16 -13.75 -10.69 3.35
CA LEU A 16 -13.60 -10.27 1.96
C LEU A 16 -13.26 -11.52 1.13
N GLN A 17 -14.27 -12.09 0.49
CA GLN A 17 -14.11 -13.07 -0.58
C GLN A 17 -13.26 -12.44 -1.68
N GLY A 18 -12.43 -13.23 -2.35
CA GLY A 18 -11.29 -12.82 -3.18
C GLY A 18 -11.56 -11.99 -4.45
N GLY A 19 -12.63 -11.19 -4.51
CA GLY A 19 -12.98 -10.29 -5.61
C GLY A 19 -12.57 -8.82 -5.39
N ASP A 20 -12.56 -8.31 -4.15
CA ASP A 20 -12.35 -6.87 -3.87
C ASP A 20 -10.90 -6.52 -3.53
N ARG A 21 -9.95 -6.85 -4.42
CA ARG A 21 -8.54 -6.44 -4.23
C ARG A 21 -8.34 -4.92 -4.24
N TYR A 22 -9.32 -4.20 -4.80
CA TYR A 22 -9.26 -2.75 -4.97
C TYR A 22 -10.63 -2.16 -4.61
N ALA A 23 -10.63 -1.17 -3.71
CA ALA A 23 -11.83 -0.39 -3.48
C ALA A 23 -12.13 0.54 -4.68
N HIS A 24 -13.36 1.06 -4.75
CA HIS A 24 -13.83 1.94 -5.84
C HIS A 24 -12.94 3.19 -6.05
N ASN A 25 -12.17 3.60 -5.04
CA ASN A 25 -11.27 4.75 -5.07
C ASN A 25 -9.86 4.44 -5.60
N TRP A 26 -9.52 3.18 -5.94
CA TRP A 26 -8.16 2.78 -6.36
C TRP A 26 -7.62 3.66 -7.49
N SER A 27 -8.42 3.91 -8.53
CA SER A 27 -8.04 4.78 -9.65
C SER A 27 -7.70 6.22 -9.22
N ALA A 28 -8.31 6.73 -8.15
CA ALA A 28 -7.98 8.05 -7.60
C ALA A 28 -6.68 7.99 -6.78
N VAL A 29 -6.52 6.98 -5.92
CA VAL A 29 -5.31 6.76 -5.12
C VAL A 29 -4.09 6.60 -6.02
N SER A 30 -4.15 5.69 -6.99
CA SER A 30 -3.06 5.41 -7.93
C SER A 30 -2.67 6.65 -8.74
N ARG A 31 -3.65 7.38 -9.30
CA ARG A 31 -3.38 8.66 -9.99
C ARG A 31 -2.76 9.71 -9.07
N ARG A 32 -3.23 9.84 -7.83
CA ARG A 32 -2.67 10.77 -6.84
C ARG A 32 -1.22 10.41 -6.52
N ALA A 33 -0.94 9.14 -6.27
CA ALA A 33 0.40 8.65 -5.98
C ALA A 33 1.37 8.99 -7.12
N ARG A 34 1.01 8.66 -8.37
CA ARG A 34 1.82 8.98 -9.55
C ARG A 34 2.02 10.49 -9.78
N ARG A 35 1.04 11.34 -9.45
CA ARG A 35 1.24 12.80 -9.52
C ARG A 35 2.21 13.32 -8.47
N ILE A 36 2.23 12.71 -7.29
CA ILE A 36 3.15 13.12 -6.22
C ILE A 36 4.57 12.65 -6.52
N CYS A 37 4.71 11.41 -7.01
CA CYS A 37 5.96 10.78 -7.34
C CYS A 37 5.88 10.24 -8.78
N PRO A 38 6.19 11.08 -9.80
CA PRO A 38 6.07 10.69 -11.22
C PRO A 38 7.19 9.77 -11.70
N VAL A 39 8.20 9.53 -10.86
CA VAL A 39 9.33 8.64 -11.12
C VAL A 39 9.19 7.37 -10.28
N CYS A 40 9.66 6.25 -10.80
CA CYS A 40 9.62 4.94 -10.15
C CYS A 40 10.31 4.96 -8.78
N CYS A 41 9.55 4.65 -7.72
CA CYS A 41 10.06 4.61 -6.34
C CYS A 41 11.19 3.59 -6.16
N TRP A 42 11.20 2.50 -6.94
CA TRP A 42 12.18 1.42 -6.80
C TRP A 42 13.55 1.73 -7.43
N CYS A 43 13.53 2.19 -8.69
CA CYS A 43 14.75 2.37 -9.48
C CYS A 43 15.15 3.84 -9.68
N GLN A 44 14.24 4.80 -9.44
CA GLN A 44 14.45 6.25 -9.63
C GLN A 44 14.86 6.69 -11.05
N ARG A 45 14.81 5.79 -12.04
CA ARG A 45 15.29 6.05 -13.41
C ARG A 45 14.16 6.25 -14.43
N ALA A 46 13.02 5.61 -14.23
CA ALA A 46 11.94 5.55 -15.20
C ALA A 46 10.68 6.25 -14.68
N ALA A 47 9.79 6.64 -15.59
CA ALA A 47 8.47 7.12 -15.23
C ALA A 47 7.67 6.05 -14.47
N ALA A 48 6.95 6.47 -13.44
CA ALA A 48 6.04 5.59 -12.72
C ALA A 48 4.71 5.50 -13.48
N VAL A 49 4.50 4.40 -14.21
CA VAL A 49 3.26 4.12 -14.93
C VAL A 49 2.31 3.24 -14.11
N GLU A 50 2.84 2.46 -13.17
CA GLU A 50 2.10 1.57 -12.28
C GLU A 50 2.05 2.09 -10.84
N THR A 51 1.20 1.49 -10.01
CA THR A 51 1.17 1.71 -8.55
C THR A 51 1.19 0.38 -7.84
N HIS A 52 2.24 0.17 -7.06
CA HIS A 52 2.52 -1.07 -6.36
C HIS A 52 2.00 -1.02 -4.91
N HIS A 53 1.31 -2.06 -4.45
CA HIS A 53 0.95 -2.22 -3.04
C HIS A 53 2.13 -2.82 -2.27
N ALA A 54 2.62 -2.12 -1.24
CA ALA A 54 3.61 -2.67 -0.32
C ALA A 54 3.00 -3.70 0.65
N MET A 55 1.70 -3.59 0.93
CA MET A 55 0.94 -4.49 1.80
C MET A 55 -0.56 -4.38 1.49
N TYR A 56 -1.34 -5.40 1.87
CA TYR A 56 -2.82 -5.40 1.74
C TYR A 56 -3.57 -5.33 3.08
N TRP A 57 -2.86 -5.44 4.21
CA TRP A 57 -3.45 -5.46 5.54
C TRP A 57 -2.53 -4.72 6.52
N ASP A 58 -3.11 -3.92 7.42
CA ASP A 58 -2.43 -3.23 8.52
C ASP A 58 -3.04 -3.64 9.87
N GLU A 59 -2.62 -3.00 10.97
CA GLU A 59 -3.15 -3.24 12.32
C GLU A 59 -4.67 -2.97 12.46
N LYS A 60 -5.27 -2.24 11.51
CA LYS A 60 -6.70 -1.89 11.46
C LYS A 60 -7.50 -2.76 10.50
N GLY A 61 -6.86 -3.72 9.84
CA GLY A 61 -7.51 -4.64 8.92
C GLY A 61 -7.08 -4.46 7.45
N ALA A 62 -7.93 -4.89 6.52
CA ALA A 62 -7.71 -4.72 5.09
C ALA A 62 -7.57 -3.23 4.76
N ILE A 63 -6.57 -2.86 3.96
CA ILE A 63 -6.33 -1.45 3.61
C ILE A 63 -7.11 -1.00 2.37
N ALA A 64 -7.87 -1.89 1.73
CA ALA A 64 -8.68 -1.55 0.57
C ALA A 64 -9.59 -0.35 0.88
N GLY A 65 -9.45 0.74 0.13
CA GLY A 65 -10.18 1.99 0.35
C GLY A 65 -9.54 2.95 1.36
N ARG A 66 -8.51 2.48 2.10
CA ARG A 66 -7.73 3.22 3.10
C ARG A 66 -6.26 3.38 2.71
N GLU A 67 -5.92 3.19 1.43
CA GLU A 67 -4.55 3.20 0.94
C GLU A 67 -3.95 4.61 1.05
N ILE A 68 -2.75 4.70 1.63
CA ILE A 68 -2.02 5.96 1.80
C ILE A 68 -0.80 5.95 0.86
N PRO A 69 -0.72 6.85 -0.12
CA PRO A 69 0.46 6.99 -0.97
C PRO A 69 1.74 7.26 -0.16
N GLY A 70 2.82 6.53 -0.47
CA GLY A 70 4.09 6.62 0.25
C GLY A 70 4.15 5.81 1.54
N VAL A 71 3.04 5.20 1.96
CA VAL A 71 2.99 4.30 3.14
C VAL A 71 2.58 2.90 2.70
N HIS A 72 1.41 2.79 2.07
CA HIS A 72 0.83 1.52 1.62
C HIS A 72 1.11 1.26 0.14
N VAL A 73 1.19 2.31 -0.66
CA VAL A 73 1.26 2.22 -2.12
C VAL A 73 2.32 3.14 -2.69
N PHE A 74 3.02 2.66 -3.72
CA PHE A 74 4.20 3.30 -4.27
C PHE A 74 4.17 3.29 -5.80
N PRO A 75 4.30 4.45 -6.46
CA PRO A 75 4.43 4.52 -7.91
C PRO A 75 5.70 3.83 -8.40
N VAL A 76 5.60 2.97 -9.40
CA VAL A 76 6.74 2.23 -9.98
C VAL A 76 6.62 2.14 -11.49
N CYS A 77 7.72 1.86 -12.19
CA CYS A 77 7.65 1.43 -13.59
C CYS A 77 7.21 -0.04 -13.68
N GLU A 78 6.71 -0.45 -14.83
CA GLU A 78 6.20 -1.80 -15.09
C GLU A 78 7.23 -2.91 -14.80
N GLU A 79 8.49 -2.72 -15.22
CA GLU A 79 9.57 -3.67 -14.95
C GLU A 79 9.79 -3.87 -13.44
N CYS A 80 9.88 -2.77 -12.69
CA CYS A 80 10.06 -2.84 -11.24
C CYS A 80 8.82 -3.39 -10.53
N HIS A 81 7.62 -3.15 -11.07
CA HIS A 81 6.38 -3.73 -10.55
C HIS A 81 6.43 -5.27 -10.61
N THR A 82 6.86 -5.81 -11.74
CA THR A 82 7.04 -7.26 -11.93
C THR A 82 8.09 -7.82 -10.97
N VAL A 83 9.24 -7.17 -10.83
CA VAL A 83 10.30 -7.57 -9.88
C VAL A 83 9.77 -7.61 -8.45
N LEU A 84 9.05 -6.57 -8.03
CA LEU A 84 8.49 -6.48 -6.67
C LEU A 84 7.50 -7.62 -6.37
N HIS A 85 6.69 -8.01 -7.34
CA HIS A 85 5.76 -9.13 -7.21
C HIS A 85 6.42 -10.51 -7.27
N ARG A 86 7.55 -10.64 -7.98
CA ARG A 86 8.25 -11.92 -8.15
C ARG A 86 9.22 -12.21 -7.01
N ASP A 87 10.06 -11.23 -6.67
CA ASP A 87 11.26 -11.46 -5.85
C ASP A 87 11.12 -10.96 -4.41
N HIS A 88 10.14 -10.09 -4.17
CA HIS A 88 9.99 -9.41 -2.90
C HIS A 88 8.61 -9.57 -2.29
N TRP A 89 7.71 -10.31 -2.92
CA TRP A 89 6.33 -10.49 -2.46
C TRP A 89 6.19 -11.79 -1.70
N PHE A 90 5.79 -11.71 -0.43
CA PHE A 90 5.64 -12.90 0.41
C PHE A 90 4.44 -12.78 1.35
N SER A 91 4.03 -13.91 1.92
CA SER A 91 3.10 -13.92 3.04
C SER A 91 3.61 -14.90 4.09
N PRO A 92 3.88 -14.46 5.33
CA PRO A 92 4.37 -15.36 6.36
C PRO A 92 3.29 -16.27 6.94
N ASP A 93 2.04 -15.81 7.11
CA ASP A 93 1.08 -16.52 7.98
C ASP A 93 -0.38 -16.62 7.47
N ASP A 94 -0.76 -16.01 6.34
CA ASP A 94 -2.09 -16.24 5.74
C ASP A 94 -2.15 -15.64 4.33
N HIS A 95 -3.05 -16.10 3.47
CA HIS A 95 -3.29 -15.49 2.16
C HIS A 95 -3.73 -14.02 2.24
N LEU A 96 -4.12 -13.55 3.43
CA LEU A 96 -4.62 -12.21 3.73
C LEU A 96 -3.53 -11.18 4.07
N ALA A 97 -2.33 -11.61 4.50
CA ALA A 97 -1.25 -10.72 4.94
C ALA A 97 -0.17 -10.46 3.86
N ARG A 98 -0.53 -10.55 2.58
CA ARG A 98 0.43 -10.40 1.47
C ARG A 98 1.10 -9.03 1.52
N ARG A 99 2.42 -9.02 1.60
CA ARG A 99 3.25 -7.81 1.71
C ARG A 99 4.61 -8.01 1.06
N ASN A 100 5.29 -6.90 0.81
CA ASN A 100 6.68 -6.95 0.43
C ASN A 100 7.57 -7.25 1.63
N THR A 101 8.76 -7.79 1.36
CA THR A 101 9.85 -7.88 2.34
C THR A 101 10.11 -6.51 2.98
N PRO A 102 10.49 -6.46 4.28
CA PRO A 102 10.83 -5.20 4.93
C PRO A 102 11.85 -4.38 4.14
N HIS A 103 12.90 -5.04 3.62
CA HIS A 103 13.89 -4.41 2.76
C HIS A 103 13.29 -3.72 1.53
N ALA A 104 12.35 -4.38 0.84
CA ALA A 104 11.71 -3.80 -0.33
C ALA A 104 10.81 -2.61 0.03
N ILE A 105 10.09 -2.68 1.17
CA ILE A 105 9.28 -1.57 1.67
C ILE A 105 10.17 -0.36 2.00
N ASP A 106 11.30 -0.57 2.69
CA ASP A 106 12.23 0.51 3.04
C ASP A 106 12.80 1.18 1.79
N ARG A 107 13.16 0.39 0.78
CA ARG A 107 13.63 0.92 -0.51
C ARG A 107 12.56 1.75 -1.21
N LEU A 108 11.31 1.29 -1.26
CA LEU A 108 10.20 2.04 -1.84
C LEU A 108 9.97 3.37 -1.11
N ARG A 109 10.01 3.36 0.23
CA ARG A 109 9.91 4.56 1.08
C ARG A 109 11.05 5.54 0.84
N ALA A 110 12.29 5.04 0.71
CA ALA A 110 13.44 5.88 0.40
C ALA A 110 13.27 6.59 -0.94
N GLY A 111 12.81 5.86 -1.97
CA GLY A 111 12.55 6.43 -3.29
C GLY A 111 11.42 7.47 -3.29
N TRP A 112 10.32 7.21 -2.57
CA TRP A 112 9.25 8.17 -2.36
C TRP A 112 9.78 9.45 -1.68
N GLY A 113 10.54 9.30 -0.61
CA GLY A 113 11.10 10.40 0.17
C GLY A 113 12.02 11.31 -0.65
N GLN A 114 12.79 10.77 -1.59
CA GLN A 114 13.64 11.56 -2.49
C GLN A 114 12.82 12.50 -3.39
N GLN A 115 11.64 12.05 -3.85
CA GLN A 115 10.77 12.84 -4.73
C GLN A 115 9.93 13.85 -3.94
N ALA A 116 9.43 13.47 -2.76
CA ALA A 116 8.69 14.37 -1.89
C ALA A 116 9.53 15.58 -1.45
N LYS A 117 10.82 15.38 -1.15
CA LYS A 117 11.75 16.46 -0.79
C LYS A 117 11.98 17.47 -1.92
N LYS A 118 12.04 17.02 -3.18
CA LYS A 118 12.22 17.88 -4.36
C LYS A 118 11.03 18.82 -4.65
N ARG A 119 9.89 18.63 -3.98
CA ARG A 119 8.70 19.48 -4.16
C ARG A 119 8.53 20.53 -3.06
N ILE A 120 9.34 20.45 -2.00
CA ILE A 120 9.33 21.39 -0.87
C ILE A 120 10.52 22.36 -0.97
N ALA A 121 11.61 21.95 -1.62
CA ALA A 121 12.73 22.80 -2.01
C ALA A 121 12.40 23.58 -3.30
#